data_AF-A0AAV0VZN7-F1
#
_entry.id   AF-A0AAV0VZN7-F1
#
_cell.length_a   1.000
_cell.length_b   1.000
_cell.length_c   1.000
_cell.angle_alpha   90.00
_cell.angle_beta   90.00
_cell.angle_gamma   90.00
#
_symmetry.space_group_name_H-M   'P 1'
#
loop_
_entity.id
_entity.type
_entity.pdbx_description
1 polymer ?
#
loop_
_entity_poly.entity_id
_entity_poly.type
_entity_poly.pdbx_seq_one_letter_code
_entity_poly.pdbx_strand_id
1 'polypeptide(L)'
;MKNMPDGSLILMQPHTNHERENNDMQLVDDLKNIFKRRAALDSVQLKLIYDEEHPLAANLYPWSTTESLMRLARRSSMSPLPDNLLQLAIVFENGQLPRYNCCVAEVIIDV
;
A
#
# COMPACT_ATOMS: atom_id res chain seq x y z
N MET A 1 -22.00 24.38 0.25
CA MET A 1 -22.92 25.45 -0.18
C MET A 1 -22.89 25.53 -1.68
N LYS A 2 -24.03 25.76 -2.33
CA LYS A 2 -24.11 25.91 -3.78
C LYS A 2 -24.89 27.18 -4.10
N ASN A 3 -24.37 27.98 -5.03
CA ASN A 3 -25.04 29.18 -5.52
C ASN A 3 -25.95 28.77 -6.68
N MET A 4 -27.20 29.18 -6.59
CA MET A 4 -28.17 28.97 -7.65
C MET A 4 -28.10 30.14 -8.66
N PRO A 5 -28.59 29.94 -9.89
CA PRO A 5 -28.60 30.98 -10.94
C PRO A 5 -29.38 32.24 -10.56
N ASP A 6 -30.30 32.13 -9.59
CA ASP A 6 -31.10 33.22 -9.04
C ASP A 6 -30.39 33.99 -7.91
N GLY A 7 -29.13 33.67 -7.61
CA GLY A 7 -28.35 34.31 -6.55
C GLY A 7 -28.67 33.80 -5.14
N SER A 8 -29.58 32.84 -4.99
CA SER A 8 -29.85 32.21 -3.70
C SER A 8 -28.74 31.23 -3.31
N LEU A 9 -28.46 31.17 -2.00
CA LEU A 9 -27.47 30.27 -1.42
C LEU A 9 -28.17 29.09 -0.78
N ILE A 10 -27.97 27.88 -1.32
CA ILE A 10 -28.49 26.66 -0.70
C ILE A 10 -27.40 26.04 0.17
N LEU A 11 -27.71 25.88 1.46
CA LEU A 11 -26.94 25.01 2.34
C LEU A 11 -27.20 23.56 1.90
N MET A 12 -26.23 23.00 1.17
CA MET A 12 -26.28 21.58 0.83
C MET A 12 -26.25 20.76 2.10
N GLN A 13 -27.41 20.21 2.46
CA GLN A 13 -27.53 19.32 3.60
C GLN A 13 -26.92 17.96 3.22
N PRO A 14 -25.99 17.42 4.02
CA PRO A 14 -25.54 16.04 3.84
C PRO A 14 -26.73 15.10 3.94
N HIS A 15 -26.77 14.04 3.13
CA HIS A 15 -27.79 13.00 3.25
C HIS A 15 -27.62 12.30 4.61
N THR A 16 -28.54 12.52 5.55
CA THR A 16 -28.47 12.05 6.95
C THR A 16 -29.02 10.65 7.18
N ASN A 17 -29.46 9.93 6.14
CA ASN A 17 -30.11 8.61 6.27
C ASN A 17 -29.23 7.40 5.93
N HIS A 18 -27.92 7.58 5.84
CA HIS A 18 -27.00 6.45 5.94
C HIS A 18 -26.38 6.52 7.32
N GLU A 19 -26.90 5.72 8.25
CA GLU A 19 -26.09 5.32 9.39
C GLU A 19 -24.82 4.69 8.80
N ARG A 20 -23.72 5.45 8.80
CA ARG A 20 -22.40 4.83 8.70
C ARG A 20 -22.27 4.05 9.99
N GLU A 21 -22.58 2.76 9.94
CA GLU A 21 -22.32 1.85 11.04
C GLU A 21 -20.89 2.10 11.51
N ASN A 22 -20.78 2.59 12.74
CA ASN A 22 -19.56 3.12 13.33
C ASN A 22 -18.55 2.00 13.68
N ASN A 23 -18.70 0.82 13.07
CA ASN A 23 -17.90 -0.40 13.28
C ASN A 23 -16.87 -0.66 12.17
N ASP A 24 -16.90 0.09 11.06
CA ASP A 24 -15.99 -0.14 9.92
C ASP A 24 -14.59 0.45 10.09
N MET A 25 -14.41 1.48 10.93
CA MET A 25 -13.14 2.23 10.95
C MET A 25 -11.98 1.39 11.51
N GLN A 26 -12.24 0.59 12.56
CA GLN A 26 -11.26 -0.34 13.12
C GLN A 26 -10.90 -1.45 12.12
N LEU A 27 -11.91 -2.02 11.46
CA LEU A 27 -11.72 -3.10 10.48
C LEU A 27 -10.93 -2.61 9.26
N VAL A 28 -11.20 -1.39 8.79
CA VAL A 28 -10.43 -0.72 7.73
C VAL A 28 -8.98 -0.52 8.14
N ASP A 29 -8.71 -0.08 9.37
CA ASP A 29 -7.34 0.14 9.84
C ASP A 29 -6.58 -1.19 10.04
N ASP A 30 -7.25 -2.24 10.51
CA ASP A 30 -6.69 -3.59 10.60
C ASP A 30 -6.33 -4.12 9.21
N LEU A 31 -7.21 -3.96 8.22
CA LEU A 31 -6.95 -4.30 6.81
C LEU A 31 -5.76 -3.52 6.24
N LYS A 32 -5.67 -2.21 6.49
CA LYS A 32 -4.51 -1.40 6.08
C LYS A 32 -3.22 -1.93 6.69
N ASN A 33 -3.25 -2.35 7.96
CA ASN A 33 -2.07 -2.87 8.64
C ASN A 33 -1.64 -4.22 8.06
N ILE A 34 -2.58 -5.11 7.73
CA ILE A 34 -2.31 -6.35 7.00
C ILE A 34 -1.63 -6.06 5.66
N PHE A 35 -2.23 -5.17 4.85
CA PHE A 35 -1.70 -4.81 3.55
C PHE A 35 -0.30 -4.19 3.62
N LYS A 36 -0.06 -3.27 4.56
CA LYS A 36 1.28 -2.69 4.77
C LYS A 36 2.30 -3.75 5.16
N ARG A 37 1.96 -4.60 6.13
CA ARG A 37 2.86 -5.64 6.64
C ARG A 37 3.21 -6.65 5.55
N ARG A 38 2.21 -7.18 4.85
CA ARG A 38 2.42 -8.16 3.77
C ARG A 38 3.16 -7.54 2.59
N ALA A 39 2.82 -6.31 2.18
CA ALA A 39 3.55 -5.67 1.09
C ALA A 39 5.03 -5.39 1.43
N ALA A 40 5.34 -5.15 2.70
CA ALA A 40 6.70 -4.92 3.18
C ALA A 40 7.54 -6.20 3.33
N LEU A 41 6.90 -7.33 3.65
CA LEU A 41 7.57 -8.62 3.91
C LEU A 41 7.53 -9.58 2.70
N ASP A 42 6.39 -9.66 2.03
CA ASP A 42 6.15 -10.62 0.95
C ASP A 42 6.66 -10.03 -0.37
N SER A 43 7.39 -10.85 -1.13
CA SER A 43 7.87 -10.51 -2.48
C SER A 43 6.86 -10.81 -3.60
N VAL A 44 5.66 -11.31 -3.25
CA VAL A 44 4.61 -11.66 -4.22
C VAL A 44 3.97 -10.42 -4.87
N GLN A 45 3.22 -10.64 -5.95
CA GLN A 45 2.48 -9.56 -6.60
C GLN A 45 1.45 -8.95 -5.64
N LEU A 46 1.38 -7.62 -5.58
CA LEU A 46 0.44 -6.91 -4.69
C LEU A 46 -1.02 -7.29 -4.96
N LYS A 47 -1.33 -7.63 -6.22
CA LYS A 47 -2.66 -8.04 -6.62
C LYS A 47 -3.08 -9.36 -5.97
N LEU A 48 -2.15 -10.30 -5.82
CA LEU A 48 -2.39 -11.55 -5.09
C LEU A 48 -2.67 -11.29 -3.61
N ILE A 49 -1.88 -10.41 -2.97
CA ILE A 49 -2.11 -10.01 -1.57
C ILE A 49 -3.50 -9.38 -1.42
N TYR A 50 -3.94 -8.58 -2.38
CA TYR A 50 -5.28 -7.99 -2.33
C TYR A 50 -6.39 -9.01 -2.59
N ASP A 51 -6.21 -9.89 -3.57
CA ASP A 51 -7.22 -10.89 -3.96
C ASP A 51 -7.45 -11.94 -2.85
N GLU A 52 -6.41 -12.28 -2.07
CA GLU A 52 -6.52 -13.15 -0.88
C GLU A 52 -7.37 -12.51 0.23
N GLU A 53 -7.27 -11.18 0.41
CA GLU A 53 -8.00 -10.44 1.45
C GLU A 53 -9.33 -9.83 0.92
N HIS A 54 -9.62 -10.02 -0.38
CA HIS A 54 -10.73 -9.42 -1.12
C HIS A 54 -12.13 -9.68 -0.55
N PRO A 55 -12.45 -10.84 0.06
CA PRO A 55 -13.80 -11.07 0.60
C PRO A 55 -14.20 -10.04 1.65
N LEU A 56 -13.24 -9.46 2.38
CA LEU A 56 -13.44 -8.46 3.42
C LEU A 56 -13.17 -7.03 2.93
N ALA A 57 -12.29 -6.86 1.94
CA ALA A 57 -11.76 -5.56 1.55
C ALA A 57 -12.55 -4.84 0.44
N ALA A 58 -13.28 -5.55 -0.43
CA ALA A 58 -13.77 -4.97 -1.69
C ALA A 58 -14.75 -3.80 -1.52
N ASN A 59 -15.61 -3.89 -0.51
CA ASN A 59 -16.62 -2.88 -0.22
C ASN A 59 -16.06 -1.69 0.56
N LEU A 60 -14.90 -1.86 1.22
CA LEU A 60 -14.35 -0.89 2.17
C LEU A 60 -13.10 -0.19 1.64
N TYR A 61 -12.31 -0.86 0.82
CA TYR A 61 -11.00 -0.39 0.41
C TYR A 61 -10.66 -0.80 -1.04
N PRO A 62 -10.96 0.07 -2.03
CA PRO A 62 -10.74 -0.23 -3.45
C PRO A 62 -9.29 -0.54 -3.80
N TRP A 63 -9.08 -1.44 -4.78
CA TRP A 63 -7.76 -1.86 -5.27
C TRP A 63 -6.77 -0.72 -5.50
N SER A 64 -7.17 0.37 -6.17
CA SER A 64 -6.27 1.49 -6.48
C SER A 64 -5.66 2.15 -5.24
N THR A 65 -6.43 2.19 -4.13
CA THR A 65 -6.01 2.76 -2.86
C THR A 65 -5.11 1.77 -2.11
N THR A 66 -5.49 0.48 -2.11
CA THR A 66 -4.69 -0.61 -1.56
C THR A 66 -3.34 -0.71 -2.24
N GLU A 67 -3.31 -0.69 -3.56
CA GLU A 67 -2.10 -0.77 -4.36
C GLU A 67 -1.14 0.37 -4.02
N SER A 68 -1.64 1.60 -3.97
CA SER A 68 -0.83 2.77 -3.62
C SER A 68 -0.22 2.65 -2.22
N LEU A 69 -1.03 2.19 -1.25
CA LEU A 69 -0.61 1.94 0.13
C LEU A 69 0.48 0.86 0.22
N MET A 70 0.25 -0.27 -0.44
CA MET A 70 1.18 -1.40 -0.49
C MET A 70 2.49 -1.02 -1.18
N ARG A 71 2.44 -0.29 -2.31
CA ARG A 71 3.63 0.20 -3.00
C ARG A 71 4.45 1.14 -2.13
N LEU A 72 3.79 1.98 -1.32
CA LEU A 72 4.48 2.84 -0.37
C LEU A 72 5.16 2.02 0.73
N ALA A 73 4.43 1.08 1.34
CA ALA A 73 4.97 0.21 2.38
C ALA A 73 6.17 -0.60 1.90
N ARG A 74 6.08 -1.21 0.71
CA ARG A 74 7.17 -1.96 0.07
C ARG A 74 8.39 -1.09 -0.22
N ARG A 75 8.19 0.13 -0.73
CA ARG A 75 9.31 1.06 -0.95
C ARG A 75 9.98 1.49 0.34
N SER A 76 9.20 1.69 1.41
CA SER A 76 9.75 2.08 2.71
C SER A 76 10.52 0.98 3.43
N SER A 77 10.24 -0.30 3.13
CA SER A 77 10.99 -1.43 3.69
C SER A 77 12.25 -1.78 2.90
N MET A 78 12.33 -1.36 1.63
CA MET A 78 13.52 -1.55 0.80
C MET A 78 14.62 -0.54 1.16
N SER A 79 15.87 -1.00 1.14
CA SER A 79 17.01 -0.11 1.29
C SER A 79 17.02 0.91 0.16
N PRO A 80 17.19 2.22 0.45
CA PRO A 80 17.32 3.22 -0.59
C PRO A 80 18.52 2.91 -1.47
N LEU A 81 18.34 3.08 -2.78
CA LEU A 81 19.43 2.95 -3.74
C LEU A 81 20.48 4.02 -3.45
N PRO A 82 21.78 3.71 -3.58
CA PRO A 82 22.83 4.71 -3.45
C PRO A 82 22.66 5.83 -4.49
N ASP A 83 22.86 7.08 -4.08
CA ASP A 83 22.62 8.25 -4.94
C ASP A 83 23.67 8.41 -6.05
N ASN A 84 24.83 7.76 -5.89
CA ASN A 84 25.96 7.86 -6.81
C ASN A 84 26.90 6.65 -6.71
N LEU A 85 27.81 6.55 -7.68
CA LEU A 85 28.79 5.46 -7.77
C LEU A 85 29.72 5.37 -6.55
N LEU A 86 30.05 6.50 -5.92
CA LEU A 86 30.89 6.50 -4.72
C LEU A 86 30.18 5.82 -3.55
N GLN A 87 28.92 6.17 -3.29
CA GLN A 87 28.12 5.49 -2.27
C GLN A 87 27.95 4.00 -2.59
N LEU A 88 27.77 3.65 -3.88
CA LEU A 88 27.70 2.25 -4.30
C LEU A 88 29.00 1.49 -4.00
N ALA A 89 30.16 2.10 -4.25
CA ALA A 89 31.46 1.51 -3.90
C ALA A 89 31.56 1.28 -2.38
N ILE A 90 31.15 2.25 -1.56
CA ILE A 90 31.12 2.13 -0.10
C ILE A 90 30.19 0.98 0.35
N VAL A 91 29.01 0.84 -0.26
CA VAL A 91 28.11 -0.29 -0.02
C VAL A 91 28.79 -1.62 -0.29
N PHE A 92 29.52 -1.71 -1.41
CA PHE A 92 30.20 -2.92 -1.85
C PHE A 92 31.35 -3.29 -0.89
N GLU A 93 32.21 -2.33 -0.58
CA GLU A 93 33.36 -2.49 0.34
C GLU A 93 32.93 -2.88 1.75
N ASN A 94 31.81 -2.33 2.24
CA ASN A 94 31.28 -2.65 3.56
C ASN A 94 30.51 -4.00 3.62
N GLY A 95 30.46 -4.76 2.52
CA GLY A 95 29.73 -6.03 2.49
C GLY A 95 28.21 -5.88 2.64
N GLN A 96 27.67 -4.71 2.33
CA GLN A 96 26.25 -4.38 2.50
C GLN A 96 25.46 -4.55 1.18
N LEU A 97 25.90 -5.44 0.29
CA LEU A 97 25.12 -5.84 -0.89
C LEU A 97 23.91 -6.73 -0.54
N PRO A 98 23.94 -7.61 0.49
CA PRO A 98 22.80 -8.45 0.80
C PRO A 98 21.51 -7.69 1.12
N ARG A 99 21.58 -6.43 1.59
CA ARG A 99 20.40 -5.56 1.80
C ARG A 99 19.73 -5.06 0.51
N TYR A 100 20.38 -5.25 -0.63
CA TYR A 100 19.84 -5.00 -1.98
C TYR A 100 19.47 -6.29 -2.71
N ASN A 101 19.78 -7.47 -2.14
CA ASN A 101 19.32 -8.73 -2.70
C ASN A 101 17.81 -8.82 -2.50
N CYS A 102 17.07 -8.68 -3.59
CA CYS A 102 15.67 -9.08 -3.62
C CYS A 102 15.60 -10.55 -4.02
N CYS A 103 15.40 -11.40 -3.01
CA CYS A 103 15.16 -12.85 -3.07
C CYS A 103 16.25 -13.68 -3.78
N VAL A 104 16.65 -14.76 -3.10
CA VAL A 104 17.28 -15.91 -3.75
C VAL A 104 16.27 -16.41 -4.79
N ALA A 105 16.56 -16.23 -6.07
CA ALA A 105 16.01 -17.15 -7.04
C ALA A 105 16.62 -18.50 -6.67
N GLU A 106 15.87 -19.36 -5.99
CA GLU A 106 16.18 -20.78 -5.99
C GLU A 106 16.04 -21.24 -7.44
N VAL A 107 17.10 -21.01 -8.22
CA VAL A 107 17.32 -21.73 -9.45
C VAL A 107 17.68 -23.13 -8.96
N ILE A 108 16.66 -23.97 -8.84
CA ILE A 108 16.85 -25.41 -8.78
C ILE A 108 17.51 -25.77 -10.10
N ILE A 109 18.84 -25.87 -10.11
CA ILE A 109 19.57 -26.51 -11.19
C ILE A 109 19.43 -28.00 -10.88
N ASP A 110 18.44 -28.65 -11.51
CA ASP A 110 18.41 -30.11 -11.57
C ASP A 110 19.67 -30.55 -12.32
N VAL A 111 20.59 -31.22 -11.59
CA VAL A 111 21.77 -31.91 -12.13
C VAL A 111 21.43 -33.38 -12.32
#